data_AF-A0A356NF09-F1
#
_entry.id   AF-A0A356NF09-F1
#
_cell.length_a   1.000
_cell.length_b   1.000
_cell.length_c   1.000
_cell.angle_alpha   90.00
_cell.angle_beta   90.00
_cell.angle_gamma   90.00
#
_symmetry.space_group_name_H-M   'P 1'
#
loop_
_entity.id
_entity.type
_entity.pdbx_description
1 polymer ?
#
loop_
_entity_poly.entity_id
_entity_poly.type
_entity_poly.pdbx_seq_one_letter_code
_entity_poly.pdbx_strand_id
1 'polypeptide(L)'
;TPAESQLANGTITVRQFVRQIALSNLYRSRYFEVCSPQQFVAFNFRHLLGRPPANQQELALHARLVAEKGVAAEVDSYLDSDEYLQRFGEDGVPYSIEDALPRTYNTPSFTTVFAGIPAGAQPDASTVSDVEPPPWTARVSGRAALPDFLKGVPMRNLPTNLLFSPTTGLFPATGQPRRTRPPVKFRLSPNPSEQELTAVVNAAYRQLLGRVPLAEERLTSAESQLRSGRITVAGFIAQVSASSLFQNRLSSFSGLKMADAAYMALQGRSPSQAEASTFADQQARLGKAAAVAALLDTSEYKERFGDNTVPVVEGTRTFPGRSQAVIMRTARLDGGPAGITPRP
;
A
#
# COMPACT_ATOMS: atom_id res chain seq x y z
N THR A 1 -21.73 -31.04 12.95
CA THR A 1 -22.89 -30.13 13.13
C THR A 1 -24.17 -30.86 12.70
N PRO A 2 -25.39 -30.45 13.11
CA PRO A 2 -26.62 -31.15 12.72
C PRO A 2 -26.78 -31.28 11.19
N ALA A 3 -26.33 -30.26 10.44
CA ALA A 3 -26.29 -30.26 8.98
C ALA A 3 -25.37 -31.37 8.41
N GLU A 4 -24.18 -31.57 8.98
CA GLU A 4 -23.25 -32.62 8.54
C GLU A 4 -23.81 -34.03 8.79
N SER A 5 -24.49 -34.25 9.91
CA SER A 5 -25.13 -35.53 10.22
C SER A 5 -26.31 -35.82 9.27
N GLN A 6 -27.07 -34.80 8.89
CA GLN A 6 -28.15 -34.94 7.90
C GLN A 6 -27.63 -35.31 6.51
N LEU A 7 -26.50 -34.73 6.09
CA LEU A 7 -25.84 -35.05 4.83
C LEU A 7 -25.29 -36.49 4.85
N ALA A 8 -24.64 -36.88 5.95
CA ALA A 8 -24.09 -38.24 6.11
C ALA A 8 -25.17 -39.32 6.06
N ASN A 9 -26.38 -39.01 6.54
CA ASN A 9 -27.53 -39.89 6.51
C ASN A 9 -28.30 -39.87 5.16
N GLY A 10 -27.89 -39.04 4.20
CA GLY A 10 -28.56 -38.88 2.91
C GLY A 10 -29.94 -38.21 2.98
N THR A 11 -30.26 -37.55 4.10
CA THR A 11 -31.58 -36.89 4.30
C THR A 11 -31.69 -35.54 3.60
N ILE A 12 -30.56 -34.91 3.31
CA ILE A 12 -30.46 -33.65 2.56
C ILE A 12 -29.47 -33.82 1.41
N THR A 13 -29.72 -33.11 0.31
CA THR A 13 -28.78 -33.05 -0.82
C THR A 13 -27.62 -32.11 -0.52
N VAL A 14 -26.53 -32.19 -1.29
CA VAL A 14 -25.37 -31.31 -1.14
C VAL A 14 -25.78 -29.84 -1.34
N ARG A 15 -26.69 -29.56 -2.28
CA ARG A 15 -27.27 -28.23 -2.48
C ARG A 15 -27.99 -27.69 -1.23
N GLN A 16 -28.78 -28.52 -0.57
CA GLN A 16 -29.47 -28.15 0.68
C GLN A 16 -28.48 -27.94 1.83
N PHE A 17 -27.43 -28.74 1.89
CA PHE A 17 -26.36 -28.56 2.86
C PHE A 17 -25.61 -27.23 2.65
N VAL A 18 -25.28 -26.86 1.41
CA VAL A 18 -24.69 -25.56 1.07
C VAL A 18 -25.62 -24.41 1.45
N ARG A 19 -26.94 -24.55 1.23
CA ARG A 19 -27.95 -23.58 1.68
C ARG A 19 -27.87 -23.35 3.19
N GLN A 20 -27.83 -24.42 3.98
CA GLN A 20 -27.74 -24.32 5.45
C GLN A 20 -26.43 -23.65 5.91
N ILE A 21 -25.31 -23.87 5.22
CA ILE A 21 -24.03 -23.20 5.52
C ILE A 21 -24.13 -21.70 5.24
N ALA A 22 -24.65 -21.31 4.08
CA ALA A 22 -24.77 -19.91 3.69
C ALA A 22 -25.74 -19.12 4.58
N LEU A 23 -26.75 -19.78 5.16
CA LEU A 23 -27.68 -19.20 6.13
C LEU A 23 -27.18 -19.23 7.57
N SER A 24 -26.03 -19.87 7.84
CA SER A 24 -25.52 -20.00 9.19
C SER A 24 -25.09 -18.65 9.78
N ASN A 25 -25.23 -18.52 11.11
CA ASN A 25 -24.76 -17.34 11.84
C ASN A 25 -23.26 -17.09 11.66
N LEU A 26 -22.46 -18.15 11.48
CA LEU A 26 -21.02 -18.04 11.24
C LEU A 26 -20.76 -17.35 9.89
N TYR A 27 -21.40 -17.80 8.82
CA TYR A 27 -21.27 -17.18 7.50
C TYR A 27 -21.73 -15.72 7.52
N ARG A 28 -22.86 -15.43 8.17
CA ARG A 28 -23.38 -14.07 8.35
C ARG A 28 -22.42 -13.16 9.10
N SER A 29 -21.88 -13.59 10.24
CA SER A 29 -20.94 -12.77 11.03
C SER A 29 -19.65 -12.43 10.28
N ARG A 30 -19.18 -13.32 9.40
CA ARG A 30 -17.93 -13.10 8.65
C ARG A 30 -18.10 -12.22 7.42
N TYR A 31 -19.20 -12.39 6.68
CA TYR A 31 -19.36 -11.75 5.37
C TYR A 31 -20.45 -10.69 5.33
N PHE A 32 -21.52 -10.84 6.10
CA PHE A 32 -22.64 -9.88 6.07
C PHE A 32 -22.43 -8.71 7.03
N GLU A 33 -21.93 -8.96 8.25
CA GLU A 33 -21.77 -7.90 9.26
C GLU A 33 -20.51 -7.04 9.03
N VAL A 34 -19.48 -7.62 8.41
CA VAL A 34 -18.17 -6.97 8.23
C VAL A 34 -18.05 -6.26 6.88
N CYS A 35 -18.78 -6.71 5.84
CA CYS A 35 -18.60 -6.23 4.48
C CYS A 35 -19.74 -5.30 4.02
N SER A 36 -19.47 -4.50 2.98
CA SER A 36 -20.53 -3.72 2.34
C SER A 36 -21.50 -4.64 1.58
N PRO A 37 -22.77 -4.25 1.35
CA PRO A 37 -23.73 -5.09 0.63
C PRO A 37 -23.23 -5.56 -0.75
N GLN A 38 -22.51 -4.70 -1.46
CA GLN A 38 -21.91 -5.03 -2.75
C GLN A 38 -20.76 -6.05 -2.64
N GLN A 39 -19.95 -5.96 -1.58
CA GLN A 39 -18.90 -6.95 -1.30
C GLN A 39 -19.51 -8.29 -0.90
N PHE A 40 -20.57 -8.28 -0.10
CA PHE A 40 -21.29 -9.48 0.30
C PHE A 40 -21.82 -10.26 -0.91
N VAL A 41 -22.51 -9.56 -1.82
CA VAL A 41 -22.96 -10.11 -3.11
C VAL A 41 -21.79 -10.69 -3.90
N ALA A 42 -20.67 -9.97 -3.99
CA ALA A 42 -19.49 -10.44 -4.72
C ALA A 42 -18.88 -11.72 -4.11
N PHE A 43 -18.87 -11.85 -2.78
CA PHE A 43 -18.46 -13.08 -2.10
C PHE A 43 -19.45 -14.23 -2.35
N ASN A 44 -20.76 -13.96 -2.37
CA ASN A 44 -21.78 -14.97 -2.68
C ASN A 44 -21.60 -15.55 -4.09
N PHE A 45 -21.36 -14.70 -5.10
CA PHE A 45 -21.02 -15.16 -6.46
C PHE A 45 -19.81 -16.10 -6.46
N ARG A 46 -18.78 -15.76 -5.69
CA ARG A 46 -17.58 -16.60 -5.59
C ARG A 46 -17.82 -17.91 -4.86
N HIS A 47 -18.52 -17.88 -3.72
CA HIS A 47 -18.69 -19.05 -2.86
C HIS A 47 -19.74 -20.04 -3.40
N LEU A 48 -20.80 -19.54 -4.04
CA LEU A 48 -21.93 -20.36 -4.49
C LEU A 48 -21.85 -20.72 -5.98
N LEU A 49 -21.42 -19.79 -6.84
CA LEU A 49 -21.34 -20.01 -8.29
C LEU A 49 -19.90 -20.24 -8.79
N GLY A 50 -18.89 -20.02 -7.94
CA GLY A 50 -17.48 -20.20 -8.30
C GLY A 50 -16.93 -19.14 -9.25
N ARG A 51 -17.70 -18.09 -9.57
CA ARG A 51 -17.37 -17.04 -10.54
C ARG A 51 -17.43 -15.64 -9.95
N PRO A 52 -16.73 -14.65 -10.53
CA PRO A 52 -17.00 -13.24 -10.24
C PRO A 52 -18.32 -12.79 -10.91
N PRO A 53 -18.95 -11.71 -10.40
CA PRO A 53 -20.10 -11.08 -11.06
C PRO A 53 -19.68 -10.58 -12.45
N ALA A 54 -20.53 -10.79 -13.46
CA ALA A 54 -20.19 -10.45 -14.84
C ALA A 54 -20.28 -8.94 -15.08
N ASN A 55 -21.32 -8.30 -14.52
CA ASN A 55 -21.63 -6.90 -14.72
C ASN A 55 -22.03 -6.20 -13.41
N GLN A 56 -21.86 -4.87 -13.36
CA GLN A 56 -22.33 -4.05 -12.24
C GLN A 56 -23.85 -4.13 -12.05
N GLN A 57 -24.60 -4.44 -13.11
CA GLN A 57 -26.04 -4.64 -13.06
C GLN A 57 -26.43 -5.86 -12.22
N GLU A 58 -25.73 -6.99 -12.36
CA GLU A 58 -25.97 -8.18 -11.52
C GLU A 58 -25.73 -7.84 -10.04
N LEU A 59 -24.65 -7.11 -9.76
CA LEU A 59 -24.31 -6.66 -8.41
C LEU A 59 -25.42 -5.78 -7.82
N ALA A 60 -25.95 -4.86 -8.62
CA ALA A 60 -27.03 -3.96 -8.20
C ALA A 60 -28.36 -4.68 -7.98
N LEU A 61 -28.70 -5.67 -8.81
CA LEU A 61 -29.92 -6.47 -8.67
C LEU A 61 -29.90 -7.29 -7.38
N HIS A 62 -28.82 -8.03 -7.12
CA HIS A 62 -28.71 -8.82 -5.90
C HIS A 62 -28.62 -7.94 -4.65
N ALA A 63 -27.91 -6.80 -4.71
CA ALA A 63 -27.87 -5.84 -3.59
C ALA A 63 -29.27 -5.27 -3.25
N ARG A 64 -30.12 -5.04 -4.25
CA ARG A 64 -31.53 -4.64 -4.01
C ARG A 64 -32.33 -5.78 -3.39
N LEU A 65 -32.14 -7.00 -3.87
CA LEU A 65 -32.82 -8.19 -3.34
C LEU A 65 -32.49 -8.39 -1.85
N VAL A 66 -31.23 -8.20 -1.43
CA VAL A 66 -30.84 -8.23 -0.01
C VAL A 66 -31.61 -7.20 0.81
N ALA A 67 -31.74 -5.98 0.28
CA ALA A 67 -32.40 -4.89 0.98
C ALA A 67 -33.91 -5.11 1.14
N GLU A 68 -34.57 -5.71 0.13
CA GLU A 68 -36.01 -5.93 0.12
C GLU A 68 -36.45 -7.21 0.83
N LYS A 69 -35.72 -8.31 0.60
CA LYS A 69 -36.13 -9.67 1.00
C LYS A 69 -35.16 -10.35 1.98
N GLY A 70 -34.04 -9.71 2.28
CA GLY A 70 -33.02 -10.21 3.20
C GLY A 70 -32.08 -11.27 2.62
N VAL A 71 -31.17 -11.74 3.46
CA VAL A 71 -30.07 -12.66 3.09
C VAL A 71 -30.58 -14.03 2.64
N ALA A 72 -31.69 -14.51 3.20
CA ALA A 72 -32.20 -15.84 2.85
C ALA A 72 -32.66 -15.92 1.40
N ALA A 73 -33.46 -14.93 0.97
CA ALA A 73 -33.92 -14.85 -0.41
C ALA A 73 -32.77 -14.66 -1.40
N GLU A 74 -31.68 -14.01 -1.00
CA GLU A 74 -30.50 -13.84 -1.84
C GLU A 74 -29.78 -15.17 -2.07
N VAL A 75 -29.54 -15.94 -1.01
CA VAL A 75 -28.92 -17.27 -1.10
C VAL A 75 -29.78 -18.22 -1.94
N ASP A 76 -31.10 -18.19 -1.74
CA ASP A 76 -32.05 -19.00 -2.50
C ASP A 76 -32.02 -18.65 -3.99
N SER A 77 -31.94 -17.35 -4.32
CA SER A 77 -31.83 -16.89 -5.71
C SER A 77 -30.61 -17.46 -6.45
N TYR A 78 -29.51 -17.77 -5.75
CA TYR A 78 -28.33 -18.39 -6.36
C TYR A 78 -28.49 -19.90 -6.52
N LEU A 79 -28.97 -20.59 -5.48
CA LEU A 79 -29.06 -22.05 -5.45
C LEU A 79 -30.24 -22.62 -6.26
N ASP A 80 -31.26 -21.80 -6.50
CA ASP A 80 -32.41 -22.14 -7.34
C ASP A 80 -32.26 -21.62 -8.78
N SER A 81 -31.11 -21.06 -9.13
CA SER A 81 -30.81 -20.65 -10.51
C SER A 81 -30.51 -21.85 -11.41
N ASP A 82 -30.93 -21.76 -12.68
CA ASP A 82 -30.61 -22.76 -13.69
C ASP A 82 -29.10 -22.91 -13.90
N GLU A 83 -28.33 -21.82 -13.70
CA GLU A 83 -26.86 -21.85 -13.80
C GLU A 83 -26.25 -22.79 -12.77
N TYR A 84 -26.72 -22.74 -11.52
CA TYR A 84 -26.25 -23.63 -10.47
C TYR A 84 -26.60 -25.08 -10.76
N LEU A 85 -27.84 -25.35 -11.15
CA LEU A 85 -28.34 -26.70 -11.43
C LEU A 85 -27.63 -27.33 -12.64
N GLN A 86 -27.41 -26.57 -13.71
CA GLN A 86 -26.68 -27.06 -14.89
C GLN A 86 -25.21 -27.38 -14.58
N ARG A 87 -24.60 -26.66 -13.63
CA ARG A 87 -23.16 -26.77 -13.34
C ARG A 87 -22.82 -27.78 -12.26
N PHE A 88 -23.54 -27.77 -11.15
CA PHE A 88 -23.24 -28.58 -9.97
C PHE A 88 -24.30 -29.67 -9.75
N GLY A 89 -25.50 -29.53 -10.31
CA GLY A 89 -26.62 -30.43 -10.01
C GLY A 89 -27.05 -30.32 -8.55
N GLU A 90 -27.64 -31.40 -8.02
CA GLU A 90 -28.10 -31.44 -6.62
C GLU A 90 -27.05 -31.96 -5.64
N ASP A 91 -26.10 -32.77 -6.13
CA ASP A 91 -25.09 -33.48 -5.34
C ASP A 91 -23.65 -32.96 -5.55
N GLY A 92 -23.45 -31.99 -6.45
CA GLY A 92 -22.14 -31.40 -6.70
C GLY A 92 -21.78 -30.29 -5.69
N VAL A 93 -20.56 -30.32 -5.19
CA VAL A 93 -20.01 -29.25 -4.34
C VAL A 93 -19.55 -28.09 -5.24
N PRO A 94 -19.89 -26.82 -4.92
CA PRO A 94 -19.38 -25.66 -5.65
C PRO A 94 -17.86 -25.59 -5.67
N TYR A 95 -17.28 -25.34 -6.84
CA TYR A 95 -15.84 -25.18 -7.03
C TYR A 95 -15.54 -23.93 -7.88
N SER A 96 -14.37 -23.31 -7.68
CA SER A 96 -13.99 -22.10 -8.43
C SER A 96 -13.75 -22.43 -9.91
N ILE A 97 -14.22 -21.56 -10.80
CA ILE A 97 -13.97 -21.71 -12.25
C ILE A 97 -12.47 -21.62 -12.56
N GLU A 98 -11.75 -20.75 -11.85
CA GLU A 98 -10.31 -20.52 -12.03
C GLU A 98 -9.47 -21.78 -11.72
N ASP A 99 -9.96 -22.66 -10.83
CA ASP A 99 -9.27 -23.89 -10.45
C ASP A 99 -9.45 -25.00 -11.50
N ALA A 100 -10.49 -24.91 -12.34
CA ALA A 100 -10.85 -25.91 -13.35
C ALA A 100 -10.31 -25.62 -14.76
N LEU A 101 -9.91 -24.37 -15.04
CA LEU A 101 -9.32 -23.98 -16.33
C LEU A 101 -7.78 -23.95 -16.23
N PRO A 102 -7.03 -24.41 -17.26
CA PRO A 102 -5.59 -24.18 -17.31
C PRO A 102 -5.33 -22.67 -17.25
N ARG A 103 -4.30 -22.27 -16.51
CA ARG A 103 -3.92 -20.86 -16.18
C ARG A 103 -3.68 -19.94 -17.40
N THR A 104 -3.93 -20.42 -18.61
CA THR A 104 -3.79 -19.73 -19.90
C THR A 104 -5.00 -18.88 -20.27
N TYR A 105 -6.17 -19.08 -19.65
CA TYR A 105 -7.34 -18.25 -19.93
C TYR A 105 -7.37 -17.01 -19.04
N ASN A 106 -7.37 -15.82 -19.66
CA ASN A 106 -7.49 -14.54 -18.98
C ASN A 106 -8.97 -14.30 -18.61
N THR A 107 -9.50 -15.06 -17.66
CA THR A 107 -10.78 -14.72 -17.03
C THR A 107 -10.57 -13.48 -16.17
N PRO A 108 -11.49 -12.50 -16.16
CA PRO A 108 -11.36 -11.35 -15.29
C PRO A 108 -11.31 -11.84 -13.85
N SER A 109 -10.12 -11.82 -13.24
CA SER A 109 -9.95 -12.24 -11.86
C SER A 109 -10.83 -11.35 -10.98
N PHE A 110 -11.36 -11.89 -9.88
CA PHE A 110 -12.15 -11.13 -8.91
C PHE A 110 -11.49 -9.80 -8.50
N THR A 111 -10.16 -9.77 -8.46
CA THR A 111 -9.32 -8.60 -8.22
C THR A 111 -9.47 -7.50 -9.28
N THR A 112 -9.69 -7.85 -10.55
CA THR A 112 -9.85 -6.92 -11.67
C THR A 112 -11.22 -6.26 -11.66
N VAL A 113 -12.28 -7.00 -11.33
CA VAL A 113 -13.65 -6.45 -11.23
C VAL A 113 -13.77 -5.46 -10.06
N PHE A 114 -13.07 -5.73 -8.96
CA PHE A 114 -13.03 -4.81 -7.80
C PHE A 114 -12.06 -3.63 -7.99
N ALA A 115 -11.00 -3.80 -8.79
CA ALA A 115 -10.05 -2.72 -9.12
C ALA A 115 -10.54 -1.80 -10.26
N GLY A 116 -11.51 -2.24 -11.05
CA GLY A 116 -12.05 -1.53 -12.22
C GLY A 116 -13.22 -0.60 -11.94
N ILE A 117 -13.69 -0.47 -10.69
CA ILE A 117 -14.72 0.52 -10.33
C ILE A 117 -14.02 1.82 -9.95
N PRO A 118 -13.95 2.84 -10.84
CA PRO A 118 -13.57 4.17 -10.38
C PRO A 118 -14.59 4.61 -9.33
N ALA A 119 -14.12 5.20 -8.24
CA ALA A 119 -14.95 5.76 -7.17
C ALA A 119 -15.82 6.97 -7.62
N GLY A 120 -16.23 7.03 -8.89
CA GLY A 120 -16.90 8.18 -9.51
C GLY A 120 -17.91 7.85 -10.62
N ALA A 121 -18.27 6.59 -10.87
CA ALA A 121 -19.34 6.27 -11.82
C ALA A 121 -20.69 6.15 -11.09
N GLN A 122 -21.29 7.29 -10.74
CA GLN A 122 -22.74 7.34 -10.53
C GLN A 122 -23.42 7.34 -11.91
N PRO A 123 -24.50 6.55 -12.14
CA PRO A 123 -25.32 6.74 -13.33
C PRO A 123 -25.95 8.14 -13.29
N ASP A 124 -26.03 8.78 -14.44
CA ASP A 124 -26.60 10.12 -14.61
C ASP A 124 -27.97 10.23 -13.92
N ALA A 125 -28.04 11.11 -12.92
CA ALA A 125 -29.21 11.35 -12.12
C ALA A 125 -30.21 12.24 -12.87
N SER A 126 -30.95 11.68 -13.84
CA SER A 126 -32.04 12.40 -14.50
C SER A 126 -33.34 11.61 -14.65
N THR A 127 -33.49 10.43 -14.03
CA THR A 127 -34.72 9.62 -14.24
C THR A 127 -35.36 8.98 -13.01
N VAL A 128 -35.01 9.38 -11.78
CA VAL A 128 -35.75 8.90 -10.59
C VAL A 128 -36.02 10.06 -9.63
N SER A 129 -37.10 10.78 -9.89
CA SER A 129 -37.82 11.54 -8.86
C SER A 129 -38.77 10.59 -8.14
N ASP A 130 -38.90 10.78 -6.83
CA ASP A 130 -39.90 10.19 -5.94
C ASP A 130 -39.66 8.76 -5.45
N VAL A 131 -38.57 8.57 -4.69
CA VAL A 131 -38.52 7.51 -3.67
C VAL A 131 -38.09 8.15 -2.34
N GLU A 132 -39.01 8.17 -1.37
CA GLU A 132 -38.73 8.62 -0.01
C GLU A 132 -37.75 7.64 0.66
N PRO A 133 -36.63 8.10 1.22
CA PRO A 133 -35.62 7.21 1.79
C PRO A 133 -36.13 6.49 3.05
N PRO A 134 -35.80 5.20 3.25
CA PRO A 134 -36.26 4.43 4.42
C PRO A 134 -35.66 4.95 5.74
N PRO A 135 -36.32 4.64 6.88
CA PRO A 135 -36.05 5.27 8.19
C PRO A 135 -34.70 4.91 8.83
N TRP A 136 -33.91 4.05 8.20
CA TRP A 136 -32.58 3.63 8.67
C TRP A 136 -31.44 4.22 7.84
N THR A 137 -31.71 5.19 6.95
CA THR A 137 -30.64 5.95 6.31
C THR A 137 -29.71 6.54 7.37
N ALA A 138 -28.44 6.13 7.32
CA ALA A 138 -27.42 6.61 8.24
C ALA A 138 -27.39 8.13 8.17
N ARG A 139 -27.66 8.80 9.30
CA ARG A 139 -27.43 10.23 9.44
C ARG A 139 -25.96 10.49 9.14
N VAL A 140 -25.67 10.95 7.91
CA VAL A 140 -24.38 11.56 7.57
C VAL A 140 -24.11 12.59 8.66
N SER A 141 -22.96 12.45 9.33
CA SER A 141 -22.57 13.26 10.49
C SER A 141 -23.05 14.70 10.33
N GLY A 142 -24.03 15.06 11.16
CA GLY A 142 -24.74 16.32 11.03
C GLY A 142 -23.82 17.53 11.16
N ARG A 143 -24.34 18.69 10.78
CA ARG A 143 -23.80 20.06 10.89
C ARG A 143 -23.08 20.44 12.20
N ALA A 144 -23.06 19.58 13.20
CA ALA A 144 -22.44 19.79 14.51
C ALA A 144 -20.92 19.97 14.46
N ALA A 145 -20.24 19.48 13.41
CA ALA A 145 -18.78 19.58 13.26
C ALA A 145 -18.30 20.80 12.44
N LEU A 146 -19.21 21.65 11.96
CA LEU A 146 -18.84 22.86 11.19
C LEU A 146 -18.63 24.05 12.13
N PRO A 147 -17.63 24.92 11.85
CA PRO A 147 -17.50 26.23 12.50
C PRO A 147 -18.81 27.02 12.41
N ASP A 148 -19.15 27.81 13.44
CA ASP A 148 -20.44 28.50 13.53
C ASP A 148 -20.77 29.40 12.34
N PHE A 149 -19.76 30.02 11.71
CA PHE A 149 -19.95 30.88 10.54
C PHE A 149 -20.34 30.13 9.25
N LEU A 150 -20.27 28.79 9.23
CA LEU A 150 -20.67 27.95 8.09
C LEU A 150 -22.03 27.27 8.30
N LYS A 151 -22.66 27.44 9.48
CA LYS A 151 -23.99 26.92 9.79
C LYS A 151 -25.07 27.76 9.10
N GLY A 152 -25.22 27.59 7.79
CA GLY A 152 -26.23 28.32 6.99
C GLY A 152 -25.97 28.31 5.49
N VAL A 153 -24.74 27.99 5.07
CA VAL A 153 -24.37 27.92 3.65
C VAL A 153 -24.82 26.57 3.07
N PRO A 154 -25.55 26.53 1.94
CA PRO A 154 -25.89 25.27 1.27
C PRO A 154 -24.62 24.56 0.80
N MET A 155 -24.51 23.26 1.10
CA MET A 155 -23.29 22.44 0.90
C MET A 155 -22.75 22.43 -0.55
N ARG A 156 -23.59 22.78 -1.52
CA ARG A 156 -23.27 22.90 -2.95
C ARG A 156 -22.34 24.09 -3.26
N ASN A 157 -22.26 25.06 -2.35
CA ASN A 157 -21.48 26.29 -2.51
C ASN A 157 -20.21 26.31 -1.64
N LEU A 158 -19.92 25.25 -0.89
CA LEU A 158 -18.68 25.14 -0.14
C LEU A 158 -17.57 24.62 -1.07
N PRO A 159 -16.40 25.29 -1.13
CA PRO A 159 -15.28 24.79 -1.90
C PRO A 159 -14.84 23.43 -1.35
N THR A 160 -14.55 22.49 -2.24
CA THR A 160 -14.27 21.06 -1.96
C THR A 160 -13.18 20.85 -0.90
N ASN A 161 -12.25 21.80 -0.75
CA ASN A 161 -11.18 21.78 0.25
C ASN A 161 -11.66 21.97 1.69
N LEU A 162 -12.86 22.50 1.93
CA LEU A 162 -13.44 22.69 3.28
C LEU A 162 -14.30 21.51 3.73
N LEU A 163 -14.79 20.70 2.80
CA LEU A 163 -15.50 19.44 3.10
C LEU A 163 -14.53 18.32 3.48
N PHE A 164 -13.24 18.50 3.21
CA PHE A 164 -12.14 17.63 3.60
C PHE A 164 -11.20 18.40 4.54
N SER A 165 -11.64 18.68 5.77
CA SER A 165 -10.69 19.10 6.81
C SER A 165 -9.94 17.87 7.33
N PRO A 166 -8.61 17.76 7.16
CA PRO A 166 -7.83 16.69 7.75
C PRO A 166 -7.52 17.07 9.19
N THR A 167 -8.52 17.12 10.05
CA THR A 167 -8.29 17.42 11.46
C THR A 167 -8.93 16.33 12.33
N THR A 168 -8.04 15.47 12.85
CA THR A 168 -8.21 14.62 14.03
C THR A 168 -8.93 13.27 13.83
N GLY A 169 -8.10 12.26 13.53
CA GLY A 169 -8.11 10.89 14.07
C GLY A 169 -9.40 10.07 14.10
N LEU A 170 -9.46 8.98 13.31
CA LEU A 170 -9.87 7.62 13.75
C LEU A 170 -10.01 6.55 12.63
N PHE A 171 -9.45 6.73 11.43
CA PHE A 171 -9.36 5.62 10.46
C PHE A 171 -7.94 5.47 9.91
N PRO A 172 -7.29 4.30 10.07
CA PRO A 172 -6.09 3.99 9.32
C PRO A 172 -6.50 3.70 7.88
N ALA A 173 -6.07 4.55 6.94
CA ALA A 173 -6.04 4.15 5.54
C ALA A 173 -5.18 2.88 5.44
N THR A 174 -5.81 1.76 5.11
CA THR A 174 -5.14 0.49 4.82
C THR A 174 -4.11 0.73 3.72
N GLY A 175 -2.82 0.71 4.08
CA GLY A 175 -1.72 0.67 3.12
C GLY A 175 -0.68 1.80 3.19
N GLN A 176 -0.82 2.81 4.05
CA GLN A 176 0.25 3.81 4.23
C GLN A 176 0.82 3.75 5.66
N PRO A 177 2.08 3.31 5.86
CA PRO A 177 2.74 3.48 7.14
C PRO A 177 2.88 4.98 7.40
N ARG A 178 2.04 5.51 8.28
CA ARG A 178 2.18 6.87 8.78
C ARG A 178 3.52 7.00 9.48
N ARG A 179 4.49 7.65 8.81
CA ARG A 179 5.60 8.30 9.51
C ARG A 179 5.00 9.40 10.37
N THR A 180 4.97 9.20 11.68
CA THR A 180 4.57 10.23 12.64
C THR A 180 5.70 11.20 12.98
N ARG A 181 6.89 11.05 12.37
CA ARG A 181 7.99 12.01 12.54
C ARG A 181 8.68 12.32 11.20
N PRO A 182 8.90 13.61 10.88
CA PRO A 182 9.73 13.99 9.74
C PRO A 182 11.15 13.43 9.92
N PRO A 183 11.87 13.15 8.82
CA PRO A 183 13.25 12.67 8.89
C PRO A 183 14.13 13.62 9.72
N VAL A 184 14.80 13.08 10.74
CA VAL A 184 15.76 13.83 11.58
C VAL A 184 17.03 14.05 10.76
N LYS A 185 17.38 15.31 10.55
CA LYS A 185 18.62 15.68 9.86
C LYS A 185 19.74 15.75 10.89
N PHE A 186 20.78 14.94 10.71
CA PHE A 186 21.99 15.00 11.52
C PHE A 186 23.00 15.91 10.83
N ARG A 187 23.41 16.98 11.53
CA ARG A 187 24.42 17.95 11.09
C ARG A 187 25.52 18.01 12.14
N LEU A 188 26.78 18.06 11.70
CA LEU A 188 27.89 18.36 12.60
C LEU A 188 27.96 19.86 12.86
N SER A 189 27.94 20.20 14.16
CA SER A 189 28.25 21.54 14.66
C SER A 189 29.75 21.84 14.49
N PRO A 190 30.15 23.12 14.40
CA PRO A 190 31.56 23.50 14.24
C PRO A 190 32.44 23.12 15.44
N ASN A 191 31.86 22.95 16.64
CA ASN A 191 32.54 22.36 17.81
C ASN A 191 31.76 21.12 18.27
N PRO A 192 32.04 19.94 17.69
CA PRO A 192 31.19 18.77 17.87
C PRO A 192 31.46 18.08 19.20
N SER A 193 30.40 17.73 19.92
CA SER A 193 30.50 16.85 21.09
C SER A 193 30.75 15.39 20.67
N GLU A 194 31.34 14.58 21.55
CA GLU A 194 31.57 13.16 21.26
C GLU A 194 30.26 12.38 21.03
N GLN A 195 29.19 12.78 21.71
CA GLN A 195 27.85 12.23 21.52
C GLN A 195 27.30 12.58 20.13
N GLU A 196 27.47 13.82 19.67
CA GLU A 196 27.09 14.25 18.33
C GLU A 196 27.87 13.49 17.25
N LEU A 197 29.19 13.34 17.41
CA LEU A 197 30.03 12.56 16.49
C LEU A 197 29.54 11.12 16.40
N THR A 198 29.27 10.49 17.54
CA THR A 198 28.77 9.11 17.59
C THR A 198 27.39 8.99 16.95
N ALA A 199 26.50 9.97 17.16
CA ALA A 199 25.18 10.01 16.55
C ALA A 199 25.27 10.16 15.01
N VAL A 200 26.15 11.04 14.53
CA VAL A 200 26.38 11.27 13.09
C VAL A 200 26.96 10.03 12.42
N VAL A 201 27.97 9.40 13.02
CA VAL A 201 28.56 8.15 12.52
C VAL A 201 27.51 7.05 12.42
N ASN A 202 26.72 6.85 13.49
CA ASN A 202 25.65 5.85 13.49
C ASN A 202 24.55 6.18 12.47
N ALA A 203 24.20 7.45 12.30
CA ALA A 203 23.23 7.89 11.31
C ALA A 203 23.73 7.64 9.88
N ALA A 204 25.00 7.92 9.60
CA ALA A 204 25.62 7.66 8.30
C ALA A 204 25.63 6.16 7.96
N TYR A 205 26.00 5.29 8.92
CA TYR A 205 25.90 3.84 8.70
C TYR A 205 24.46 3.37 8.51
N ARG A 206 23.50 3.85 9.31
CA ARG A 206 22.09 3.49 9.13
C ARG A 206 21.56 3.91 7.77
N GLN A 207 21.97 5.08 7.29
CA GLN A 207 21.59 5.57 5.97
C GLN A 207 22.21 4.74 4.84
N LEU A 208 23.53 4.50 4.89
CA LEU A 208 24.26 3.84 3.80
C LEU A 208 24.15 2.32 3.81
N LEU A 209 24.02 1.69 4.97
CA LEU A 209 23.97 0.23 5.12
C LEU A 209 22.59 -0.28 5.52
N GLY A 210 21.69 0.58 5.99
CA GLY A 210 20.41 0.18 6.57
C GLY A 210 20.53 -0.39 7.99
N ARG A 211 21.75 -0.52 8.53
CA ARG A 211 22.06 -1.07 9.86
C ARG A 211 23.29 -0.39 10.46
N VAL A 212 23.48 -0.54 11.76
CA VAL A 212 24.76 -0.21 12.41
C VAL A 212 25.67 -1.45 12.31
N PRO A 213 26.90 -1.33 11.76
CA PRO A 213 27.84 -2.44 11.68
C PRO A 213 28.32 -2.92 13.05
N LEU A 214 28.74 -4.18 13.12
CA LEU A 214 29.37 -4.73 14.32
C LEU A 214 30.73 -4.06 14.55
N ALA A 215 31.26 -4.13 15.78
CA ALA A 215 32.50 -3.44 16.16
C ALA A 215 33.68 -3.75 15.22
N GLU A 216 33.78 -4.98 14.72
CA GLU A 216 34.85 -5.45 13.83
C GLU A 216 34.69 -4.99 12.38
N GLU A 217 33.45 -4.76 11.93
CA GLU A 217 33.13 -4.28 10.59
C GLU A 217 33.32 -2.76 10.47
N ARG A 218 33.46 -2.04 11.59
CA ARG A 218 33.54 -0.57 11.59
C ARG A 218 34.83 -0.06 10.97
N LEU A 219 34.72 1.02 10.22
CA LEU A 219 35.85 1.74 9.66
C LEU A 219 36.48 2.65 10.73
N THR A 220 37.19 2.05 11.69
CA THR A 220 37.83 2.75 12.81
C THR A 220 38.79 3.86 12.36
N SER A 221 39.52 3.65 11.26
CA SER A 221 40.38 4.68 10.65
C SER A 221 39.58 5.91 10.18
N ALA A 222 38.46 5.69 9.49
CA ALA A 222 37.60 6.76 8.99
C ALA A 222 36.90 7.51 10.14
N GLU A 223 36.44 6.79 11.17
CA GLU A 223 35.86 7.38 12.37
C GLU A 223 36.87 8.24 13.13
N SER A 224 38.12 7.77 13.25
CA SER A 224 39.20 8.53 13.89
C SER A 224 39.55 9.80 13.11
N GLN A 225 39.57 9.72 11.78
CA GLN A 225 39.78 10.89 10.92
C GLN A 225 38.67 11.92 11.10
N LEU A 226 37.41 11.50 11.18
CA LEU A 226 36.27 12.38 11.44
C LEU A 226 36.34 13.01 12.83
N ARG A 227 36.71 12.24 13.86
CA ARG A 227 36.91 12.74 15.23
C ARG A 227 38.03 13.78 15.32
N SER A 228 39.11 13.58 14.57
CA SER A 228 40.23 14.53 14.49
C SER A 228 39.95 15.75 13.61
N GLY A 229 38.79 15.83 12.95
CA GLY A 229 38.45 16.90 12.01
C GLY A 229 39.28 16.91 10.72
N ARG A 230 39.96 15.80 10.38
CA ARG A 230 40.76 15.69 9.14
C ARG A 230 39.88 15.49 7.90
N ILE A 231 38.69 14.93 8.08
CA ILE A 231 37.70 14.72 7.03
C ILE A 231 36.36 15.31 7.47
N THR A 232 35.58 15.79 6.49
CA THR A 232 34.19 16.24 6.70
C THR A 232 33.22 15.05 6.70
N VAL A 233 31.93 15.29 6.97
CA VAL A 233 30.90 14.23 6.87
C VAL A 233 30.82 13.70 5.44
N ALA A 234 30.91 14.57 4.44
CA ALA A 234 30.97 14.16 3.03
C ALA A 234 32.20 13.29 2.73
N GLY A 235 33.38 13.65 3.26
CA GLY A 235 34.59 12.82 3.15
C GLY A 235 34.45 11.46 3.83
N PHE A 236 33.82 11.42 5.01
CA PHE A 236 33.51 10.16 5.70
C PHE A 236 32.54 9.29 4.87
N ILE A 237 31.48 9.86 4.33
CA ILE A 237 30.51 9.15 3.47
C ILE A 237 31.20 8.60 2.22
N ALA A 238 32.14 9.35 1.62
CA ALA A 238 32.92 8.88 0.48
C ALA A 238 33.78 7.64 0.84
N GLN A 239 34.41 7.63 2.01
CA GLN A 239 35.16 6.46 2.48
C GLN A 239 34.24 5.27 2.78
N VAL A 240 33.07 5.50 3.38
CA VAL A 240 32.10 4.44 3.66
C VAL A 240 31.51 3.87 2.36
N SER A 241 31.25 4.70 1.35
CA SER A 241 30.72 4.24 0.06
C SER A 241 31.77 3.50 -0.77
N ALA A 242 33.06 3.84 -0.63
CA ALA A 242 34.16 3.10 -1.24
C ALA A 242 34.47 1.76 -0.55
N SER A 243 34.00 1.56 0.69
CA SER A 243 34.26 0.35 1.47
C SER A 243 33.60 -0.90 0.89
N SER A 244 34.22 -2.06 1.12
CA SER A 244 33.72 -3.37 0.73
C SER A 244 32.33 -3.66 1.31
N LEU A 245 32.00 -3.16 2.51
CA LEU A 245 30.67 -3.36 3.11
C LEU A 245 29.54 -2.79 2.25
N PHE A 246 29.72 -1.55 1.80
CA PHE A 246 28.73 -0.88 0.98
C PHE A 246 28.71 -1.47 -0.44
N GLN A 247 29.87 -1.75 -1.02
CA GLN A 247 29.97 -2.36 -2.35
C GLN A 247 29.36 -3.77 -2.40
N ASN A 248 29.53 -4.57 -1.33
CA ASN A 248 28.90 -5.89 -1.19
C ASN A 248 27.40 -5.78 -1.00
N ARG A 249 26.91 -4.76 -0.27
CA ARG A 249 25.46 -4.48 -0.20
C ARG A 249 24.91 -4.16 -1.58
N LEU A 250 25.59 -3.30 -2.33
CA LEU A 250 25.18 -2.92 -3.69
C LEU A 250 25.18 -4.12 -4.64
N SER A 251 26.16 -5.02 -4.53
CA SER A 251 26.24 -6.21 -5.40
C SER A 251 25.09 -7.21 -5.22
N SER A 252 24.37 -7.18 -4.09
CA SER A 252 23.16 -7.98 -3.90
C SER A 252 21.97 -7.53 -4.77
N PHE A 253 22.01 -6.30 -5.30
CA PHE A 253 20.95 -5.76 -6.16
C PHE A 253 21.30 -5.96 -7.64
N SER A 254 20.28 -6.21 -8.48
CA SER A 254 20.45 -6.24 -9.95
C SER A 254 20.81 -4.85 -10.48
N GLY A 255 21.43 -4.76 -11.67
CA GLY A 255 22.02 -3.51 -12.21
C GLY A 255 21.15 -2.25 -12.03
N LEU A 256 19.91 -2.24 -12.52
CA LEU A 256 19.01 -1.09 -12.35
C LEU A 256 18.55 -0.88 -10.89
N LYS A 257 18.39 -1.95 -10.12
CA LYS A 257 18.04 -1.85 -8.68
C LYS A 257 19.22 -1.34 -7.85
N MET A 258 20.45 -1.56 -8.30
CA MET A 258 21.65 -1.01 -7.68
C MET A 258 21.67 0.51 -7.80
N ALA A 259 21.29 1.05 -8.96
CA ALA A 259 21.13 2.49 -9.14
C ALA A 259 20.11 3.04 -8.14
N ASP A 260 18.93 2.42 -8.03
CA ASP A 260 17.92 2.81 -7.03
C ASP A 260 18.50 2.79 -5.60
N ALA A 261 19.20 1.72 -5.22
CA ALA A 261 19.78 1.57 -3.89
C ALA A 261 20.87 2.63 -3.60
N ALA A 262 21.73 2.93 -4.59
CA ALA A 262 22.79 3.92 -4.46
C ALA A 262 22.24 5.34 -4.32
N TYR A 263 21.27 5.71 -5.16
CA TYR A 263 20.59 7.01 -5.09
C TYR A 263 19.77 7.16 -3.80
N MET A 264 19.11 6.10 -3.33
CA MET A 264 18.40 6.12 -2.04
C MET A 264 19.36 6.31 -0.86
N ALA A 265 20.51 5.65 -0.89
CA ALA A 265 21.52 5.75 0.16
C ALA A 265 22.18 7.14 0.20
N LEU A 266 22.64 7.63 -0.95
CA LEU A 266 23.47 8.84 -1.04
C LEU A 266 22.69 10.13 -1.26
N GLN A 267 21.64 10.10 -2.08
CA GLN A 267 20.85 11.29 -2.40
C GLN A 267 19.49 11.31 -1.67
N GLY A 268 19.07 10.21 -1.05
CA GLY A 268 17.78 10.13 -0.34
C GLY A 268 16.55 10.19 -1.27
N ARG A 269 16.73 9.88 -2.57
CA ARG A 269 15.69 9.84 -3.59
C ARG A 269 15.91 8.69 -4.55
N SER A 270 14.90 8.28 -5.31
CA SER A 270 15.09 7.40 -6.47
C SER A 270 15.62 8.18 -7.69
N PRO A 271 16.36 7.54 -8.59
CA PRO A 271 16.74 8.15 -9.87
C PRO A 271 15.54 8.21 -10.82
N SER A 272 15.60 9.15 -11.77
CA SER A 272 14.77 9.08 -12.98
C SER A 272 15.25 7.94 -13.89
N GLN A 273 14.44 7.54 -14.87
CA GLN A 273 14.82 6.47 -15.79
C GLN A 273 16.11 6.79 -16.57
N ALA A 274 16.28 8.04 -16.99
CA ALA A 274 17.48 8.49 -17.70
C ALA A 274 18.73 8.50 -16.80
N GLU A 275 18.58 8.92 -15.54
CA GLU A 275 19.66 8.87 -14.55
C GLU A 275 20.06 7.42 -14.23
N ALA A 276 19.09 6.50 -14.16
CA ALA A 276 19.37 5.09 -13.92
C ALA A 276 20.14 4.45 -15.09
N SER A 277 19.85 4.82 -16.34
CA SER A 277 20.60 4.33 -17.50
C SER A 277 22.02 4.91 -17.55
N THR A 278 22.20 6.21 -17.30
CA THR A 278 23.55 6.80 -17.30
C THR A 278 24.42 6.24 -16.19
N PHE A 279 23.83 5.97 -15.02
CA PHE A 279 24.53 5.30 -13.93
C PHE A 279 24.96 3.88 -14.32
N ALA A 280 24.08 3.11 -14.96
CA ALA A 280 24.40 1.77 -15.43
C ALA A 280 25.53 1.77 -16.48
N ASP A 281 25.53 2.74 -17.39
CA ASP A 281 26.60 2.93 -18.38
C ASP A 281 27.93 3.28 -17.72
N GLN A 282 27.92 4.20 -16.74
CA GLN A 282 29.12 4.55 -15.96
C GLN A 282 29.65 3.35 -15.19
N GLN A 283 28.75 2.57 -14.58
CA GLN A 283 29.10 1.35 -13.86
C GLN A 283 29.77 0.33 -14.79
N ALA A 284 29.27 0.17 -16.02
CA ALA A 284 29.84 -0.76 -17.00
C ALA A 284 31.24 -0.33 -17.47
N ARG A 285 31.50 0.98 -17.58
CA ARG A 285 32.77 1.53 -18.09
C ARG A 285 33.85 1.67 -17.03
N LEU A 286 33.51 2.24 -15.87
CA LEU A 286 34.46 2.66 -14.83
C LEU A 286 34.43 1.76 -13.60
N GLY A 287 33.43 0.88 -13.51
CA GLY A 287 33.17 0.04 -12.35
C GLY A 287 32.26 0.71 -11.32
N LYS A 288 31.82 -0.10 -10.34
CA LYS A 288 30.80 0.26 -9.35
C LYS A 288 31.27 1.38 -8.42
N ALA A 289 32.50 1.29 -7.90
CA ALA A 289 33.02 2.27 -6.96
C ALA A 289 33.12 3.68 -7.57
N ALA A 290 33.57 3.77 -8.83
CA ALA A 290 33.66 5.04 -9.54
C ALA A 290 32.28 5.66 -9.83
N ALA A 291 31.31 4.84 -10.25
CA ALA A 291 29.93 5.30 -10.48
C ALA A 291 29.29 5.84 -9.19
N VAL A 292 29.52 5.20 -8.05
CA VAL A 292 29.06 5.65 -6.74
C VAL A 292 29.75 6.95 -6.31
N ALA A 293 31.06 7.08 -6.55
CA ALA A 293 31.80 8.31 -6.24
C ALA A 293 31.27 9.52 -7.03
N ALA A 294 30.92 9.33 -8.31
CA ALA A 294 30.34 10.39 -9.14
C ALA A 294 29.03 10.98 -8.58
N LEU A 295 28.26 10.19 -7.82
CA LEU A 295 27.03 10.68 -7.18
C LEU A 295 27.29 11.69 -6.05
N LEU A 296 28.47 11.65 -5.42
CA LEU A 296 28.87 12.60 -4.38
C LEU A 296 29.35 13.93 -4.98
N ASP A 297 29.90 13.89 -6.19
CA ASP A 297 30.41 15.08 -6.88
C ASP A 297 29.32 15.93 -7.55
N THR A 298 28.09 15.39 -7.64
CA THR A 298 26.94 16.06 -8.25
C THR A 298 26.56 17.33 -7.50
N SER A 299 26.21 18.41 -8.21
CA SER A 299 25.78 19.68 -7.61
C SER A 299 24.58 19.50 -6.66
N GLU A 300 23.65 18.61 -7.01
CA GLU A 300 22.49 18.29 -6.16
C GLU A 300 22.89 17.79 -4.76
N TYR A 301 23.96 17.00 -4.66
CA TYR A 301 24.42 16.50 -3.37
C TYR A 301 24.97 17.65 -2.52
N LYS A 302 25.82 18.48 -3.14
CA LYS A 302 26.47 19.64 -2.50
C LYS A 302 25.46 20.67 -2.02
N GLU A 303 24.46 21.01 -2.83
CA GLU A 303 23.42 21.98 -2.47
C GLU A 303 22.53 21.47 -1.33
N ARG A 304 22.24 20.16 -1.27
CA ARG A 304 21.27 19.62 -0.33
C ARG A 304 21.87 19.26 1.02
N PHE A 305 23.04 18.64 1.02
CA PHE A 305 23.68 18.15 2.23
C PHE A 305 24.90 18.98 2.63
N GLY A 306 25.58 19.58 1.65
CA GLY A 306 26.88 20.22 1.88
C GLY A 306 27.87 19.24 2.49
N ASP A 307 28.86 19.77 3.21
CA ASP A 307 29.96 18.95 3.73
C ASP A 307 29.68 18.31 5.09
N ASN A 308 28.72 18.86 5.85
CA ASN A 308 28.51 18.53 7.27
C ASN A 308 27.15 17.89 7.58
N THR A 309 26.31 17.59 6.59
CA THR A 309 25.00 16.95 6.79
C THR A 309 25.02 15.51 6.30
N VAL A 310 24.47 14.59 7.10
CA VAL A 310 24.27 13.20 6.67
C VAL A 310 23.08 13.13 5.69
N PRO A 311 23.17 12.35 4.59
CA PRO A 311 22.07 12.12 3.69
C PRO A 311 20.85 11.56 4.41
N VAL A 312 19.66 12.02 4.02
CA VAL A 312 18.41 11.52 4.58
C VAL A 312 17.38 11.35 3.47
N VAL A 313 16.59 10.29 3.56
CA VAL A 313 15.50 10.01 2.62
C VAL A 313 14.38 11.04 2.74
N GLU A 314 13.96 11.60 1.61
CA GLU A 314 13.03 12.74 1.57
C GLU A 314 11.55 12.38 1.61
N GLY A 315 11.22 11.10 1.40
CA GLY A 315 9.85 10.61 1.35
C GLY A 315 9.05 11.29 0.23
N THR A 316 8.00 12.04 0.58
CA THR A 316 7.05 12.66 -0.36
C THR A 316 7.28 14.16 -0.59
N ARG A 317 8.46 14.69 -0.23
CA ARG A 317 8.76 16.13 -0.43
C ARG A 317 8.91 16.47 -1.92
N THR A 318 8.22 17.52 -2.36
CA THR A 318 8.30 18.06 -3.73
C THR A 318 9.43 19.09 -3.85
N PHE A 319 10.07 19.13 -5.02
CA PHE A 319 11.13 20.09 -5.36
C PHE A 319 10.97 20.58 -6.80
N PRO A 320 11.40 21.83 -7.11
CA PRO A 320 11.40 22.32 -8.48
C PRO A 320 12.26 21.42 -9.38
N GLY A 321 11.76 21.13 -10.59
CA GLY A 321 12.46 20.28 -11.57
C GLY A 321 12.32 18.76 -11.33
N ARG A 322 11.64 18.31 -10.28
CA ARG A 322 11.45 16.87 -10.03
C ARG A 322 10.12 16.35 -10.53
N SER A 323 10.18 15.21 -11.22
CA SER A 323 9.00 14.48 -11.66
C SER A 323 8.24 13.88 -10.48
N GLN A 324 6.90 13.96 -10.54
CA GLN A 324 6.01 13.33 -9.58
C GLN A 324 6.22 11.80 -9.50
N ALA A 325 6.60 11.16 -10.62
CA ALA A 325 6.88 9.74 -10.64
C ALA A 325 8.08 9.36 -9.77
N VAL A 326 9.10 10.21 -9.74
CA VAL A 326 10.30 10.03 -8.89
C VAL A 326 9.93 10.14 -7.41
N ILE A 327 9.06 11.09 -7.06
CA ILE A 327 8.58 11.27 -5.69
C ILE A 327 7.78 10.05 -5.23
N MET A 328 6.86 9.58 -6.07
CA MET A 328 6.05 8.39 -5.77
C MET A 328 6.90 7.12 -5.67
N ARG A 329 7.92 6.97 -6.53
CA ARG A 329 8.86 5.84 -6.47
C ARG A 329 9.73 5.88 -5.22
N THR A 330 10.25 7.06 -4.87
CA THR A 330 11.01 7.27 -3.63
C THR A 330 10.18 6.87 -2.42
N ALA A 331 8.93 7.34 -2.32
CA ALA A 331 8.03 7.01 -1.23
C ALA A 331 7.72 5.51 -1.14
N ARG A 332 7.60 4.82 -2.28
CA ARG A 332 7.40 3.35 -2.31
C ARG A 332 8.63 2.57 -1.85
N LEU A 333 9.83 2.98 -2.27
CA LEU A 333 11.09 2.28 -1.95
C LEU A 333 11.53 2.49 -0.50
N ASP A 334 11.26 3.66 0.07
CA ASP A 334 11.59 3.99 1.46
C ASP A 334 10.85 3.10 2.46
N GLY A 335 9.69 2.52 2.09
CA GLY A 335 9.00 1.42 2.78
C GLY A 335 8.54 1.67 4.22
N GLY A 336 8.93 2.79 4.84
CA GLY A 336 8.84 3.01 6.28
C GLY A 336 9.79 2.10 7.08
N PRO A 337 9.99 2.34 8.38
CA PRO A 337 10.70 1.42 9.26
C PRO A 337 9.86 0.15 9.48
N ALA A 338 9.78 -0.72 8.47
CA ALA A 338 8.96 -1.94 8.48
C ALA A 338 9.59 -3.09 9.33
N GLY A 339 10.55 -2.79 10.20
CA GLY A 339 11.35 -3.80 10.91
C GLY A 339 11.39 -3.71 12.44
N ILE A 340 10.60 -2.84 13.10
CA ILE A 340 10.68 -2.66 14.58
C ILE A 340 9.38 -3.00 15.32
N THR A 341 8.29 -3.40 14.66
CA THR A 341 7.13 -3.96 15.36
C THR A 341 6.60 -5.19 14.64
N PRO A 342 6.91 -6.42 15.10
CA PRO A 342 5.96 -7.52 14.89
C PRO A 342 4.62 -7.05 15.48
N ARG A 343 3.53 -7.21 14.71
CA ARG A 343 2.18 -6.96 15.23
C ARG A 343 1.92 -7.96 16.37
N PRO A 344 1.28 -7.55 17.48
CA PRO A 344 0.81 -8.48 18.49
C PRO A 344 -0.22 -9.46 17.93
#